data_AF-A0A3D0HA47-F1
#
_entry.id   AF-A0A3D0HA47-F1
#
_cell.length_a   1.000
_cell.length_b   1.000
_cell.length_c   1.000
_cell.angle_alpha   90.00
_cell.angle_beta   90.00
_cell.angle_gamma   90.00
#
_symmetry.space_group_name_H-M   'P 1'
#
loop_
_entity.id
_entity.type
_entity.pdbx_description
1 polymer ?
#
loop_
_entity_poly.entity_id
_entity_poly.type
_entity_poly.pdbx_seq_one_letter_code
_entity_poly.pdbx_strand_id
1 'polypeptide(L)'
;MARRRQKLSRARARTGWLAWCAWGVIGSIFLFEDIAGGTGWLTMILTAPFWLMFALWPVLWAWLRLREAPESVEMDEDFPVAGKSIRVVQKDGERFAEKASFAAVFPGEAGKLKETRKIPGGDEEFFPFSAISRLAGENPELSAWLESMESIPLVR
;
A
#
# COMPACT_ATOMS: atom_id res chain seq x y z
N MET A 1 11.00 0.12 -7.13
CA MET A 1 9.53 0.26 -7.34
C MET A 1 8.90 0.59 -6.00
N ALA A 2 8.01 1.59 -5.91
CA ALA A 2 7.38 1.98 -4.64
C ALA A 2 6.33 0.93 -4.22
N ARG A 3 6.64 0.11 -3.22
CA ARG A 3 5.77 -0.98 -2.70
C ARG A 3 4.86 -0.49 -1.56
N ARG A 4 4.73 0.83 -1.41
CA ARG A 4 3.90 1.45 -0.38
C ARG A 4 2.45 1.00 -0.60
N ARG A 5 1.73 0.65 0.47
CA ARG A 5 0.26 0.69 0.45
C ARG A 5 -0.13 2.05 -0.16
N GLN A 6 -0.52 2.08 -1.43
CA GLN A 6 -1.30 3.19 -1.97
C GLN A 6 -2.66 3.10 -1.27
N LYS A 7 -2.69 3.46 0.01
CA LYS A 7 -3.93 3.83 0.68
C LYS A 7 -4.43 4.98 -0.18
N LEU A 8 -5.47 4.72 -0.96
CA LEU A 8 -6.24 5.75 -1.65
C LEU A 8 -6.43 6.85 -0.60
N SER A 9 -5.75 7.99 -0.79
CA SER A 9 -5.70 9.04 0.23
C SER A 9 -7.13 9.26 0.71
N ARG A 10 -7.37 9.28 2.03
CA ARG A 10 -8.74 9.40 2.57
C ARG A 10 -9.49 10.56 1.91
N ALA A 11 -8.77 11.61 1.53
CA ALA A 11 -9.28 12.73 0.73
C ALA A 11 -9.79 12.31 -0.66
N ARG A 12 -9.01 11.55 -1.44
CA ARG A 12 -9.42 11.04 -2.76
C ARG A 12 -10.59 10.07 -2.70
N ALA A 13 -10.61 9.19 -1.70
CA ALA A 13 -11.76 8.30 -1.47
C ALA A 13 -13.03 9.11 -1.13
N ARG A 14 -12.90 10.13 -0.27
CA ARG A 14 -14.01 11.02 0.08
C ARG A 14 -14.52 11.80 -1.13
N THR A 15 -13.63 12.34 -1.96
CA THR A 15 -14.01 13.04 -3.19
C THR A 15 -14.72 12.11 -4.19
N GLY A 16 -14.26 10.86 -4.33
CA GLY A 16 -14.92 9.86 -5.17
C GLY A 16 -16.34 9.53 -4.68
N TRP A 17 -16.52 9.37 -3.37
CA TRP A 17 -17.85 9.16 -2.77
C TRP A 17 -18.75 10.39 -2.88
N LEU A 18 -18.22 11.60 -2.73
CA LEU A 18 -18.99 12.84 -2.93
C LEU A 18 -19.43 13.01 -4.39
N ALA A 19 -18.54 12.71 -5.35
CA ALA A 19 -18.87 12.71 -6.76
C ALA A 19 -19.92 11.65 -7.10
N TRP A 20 -19.83 10.46 -6.48
CA TRP A 20 -20.84 9.42 -6.60
C TRP A 20 -22.20 9.88 -6.03
N CYS A 21 -22.26 10.47 -4.83
CA CYS A 21 -23.51 11.00 -4.28
C CYS A 21 -24.10 12.12 -5.16
N ALA A 22 -23.28 13.07 -5.62
CA ALA A 22 -23.71 14.15 -6.50
C ALA A 22 -24.26 13.63 -7.83
N TRP A 23 -23.60 12.62 -8.40
CA TRP A 23 -24.07 11.90 -9.58
C TRP A 23 -25.44 11.27 -9.33
N GLY A 24 -25.62 10.53 -8.23
CA GLY A 24 -26.89 9.88 -7.89
C GLY A 24 -28.05 10.88 -7.78
N VAL A 25 -27.81 12.03 -7.14
CA VAL A 25 -28.81 13.10 -7.02
C VAL A 25 -29.16 13.68 -8.39
N ILE A 26 -28.17 14.12 -9.17
CA ILE A 26 -28.40 14.73 -10.48
C ILE A 26 -29.09 13.75 -11.44
N GLY A 27 -28.60 12.51 -11.51
CA GLY A 27 -29.18 11.47 -12.36
C GLY A 27 -30.62 11.12 -11.97
N SER A 28 -30.93 11.12 -10.68
CA SER A 28 -32.29 10.84 -10.21
C SER A 28 -33.28 11.94 -10.57
N ILE A 29 -32.87 13.21 -10.56
CA ILE A 29 -33.72 14.36 -10.92
C ILE A 29 -34.20 14.24 -12.37
N PHE A 30 -33.28 13.98 -13.31
CA PHE A 30 -33.62 13.78 -14.72
C PHE A 30 -34.53 12.57 -14.94
N LEU A 31 -34.34 11.50 -14.16
CA LEU A 31 -35.17 10.31 -14.25
C LEU A 31 -36.60 10.55 -13.73
N PHE A 32 -36.75 11.27 -12.61
CA PHE A 32 -38.07 11.56 -12.02
C PHE A 32 -38.89 12.56 -12.82
N GLU A 33 -38.23 13.55 -13.45
CA GLU A 33 -38.90 14.51 -14.35
C GLU A 33 -39.57 13.79 -15.54
N ASP A 34 -38.89 12.81 -16.12
CA ASP A 34 -39.38 12.08 -17.30
C ASP A 34 -40.40 10.97 -16.94
N ILE A 35 -40.34 10.42 -15.73
CA ILE A 35 -41.36 9.48 -15.21
C ILE A 35 -42.71 10.18 -15.02
N ALA A 36 -42.72 11.45 -14.62
CA ALA A 36 -43.96 12.23 -14.48
C ALA A 36 -44.65 12.52 -15.82
N GLY A 37 -43.89 12.52 -16.94
CA GLY A 37 -44.39 12.74 -18.30
C GLY A 37 -44.94 11.51 -19.04
N GLY A 38 -44.87 10.31 -18.44
CA GLY A 38 -45.38 9.06 -19.02
C GLY A 38 -44.43 8.32 -19.97
N THR A 39 -43.23 8.85 -20.23
CA THR A 39 -42.17 8.26 -21.08
C THR A 39 -41.07 7.52 -20.31
N GLY A 40 -41.17 7.44 -18.97
CA GLY A 40 -40.09 6.97 -18.10
C GLY A 40 -39.49 5.59 -18.39
N TRP A 41 -40.18 4.69 -19.09
CA TRP A 41 -39.63 3.39 -19.49
C TRP A 41 -38.54 3.50 -20.56
N LEU A 42 -38.67 4.45 -21.49
CA LEU A 42 -37.72 4.68 -22.57
C LEU A 42 -36.46 5.38 -22.04
N THR A 43 -36.66 6.32 -21.12
CA THR A 43 -35.61 7.01 -20.36
C THR A 43 -34.82 6.04 -19.48
N MET A 44 -35.49 5.07 -18.85
CA MET A 44 -34.84 4.01 -18.09
C MET A 44 -33.91 3.15 -18.95
N ILE A 45 -34.36 2.73 -20.15
CA ILE A 45 -33.52 1.93 -21.06
C ILE A 45 -32.31 2.75 -21.54
N LEU A 46 -32.52 4.02 -21.89
CA LEU A 46 -31.46 4.89 -22.38
C LEU A 46 -30.42 5.23 -21.29
N THR A 47 -30.86 5.36 -20.04
CA THR A 47 -29.99 5.64 -18.89
C THR A 47 -29.52 4.38 -18.15
N ALA A 48 -29.97 3.18 -18.52
CA ALA A 48 -29.60 1.93 -17.86
C ALA A 48 -28.07 1.68 -17.82
N PRO A 49 -27.28 1.92 -18.88
CA PRO A 49 -25.82 1.78 -18.81
C PRO A 49 -25.18 2.72 -17.79
N PHE A 50 -25.76 3.91 -17.62
CA PHE A 50 -25.30 4.92 -16.68
C PHE A 50 -25.60 4.52 -15.23
N TRP A 51 -26.79 3.97 -14.95
CA TRP A 51 -27.15 3.43 -13.64
C TRP A 51 -26.39 2.15 -13.29
N LEU A 52 -26.08 1.31 -14.28
CA LEU A 52 -25.21 0.15 -14.10
C LEU A 52 -23.81 0.57 -13.65
N MET A 53 -23.22 1.59 -14.28
CA MET A 53 -21.91 2.10 -13.89
C MET A 53 -21.93 2.74 -12.50
N PHE A 54 -23.03 3.42 -12.14
CA PHE A 54 -23.28 3.93 -10.79
C PHE A 54 -23.33 2.81 -9.75
N ALA A 55 -24.06 1.73 -10.02
CA ALA A 55 -24.16 0.56 -9.14
C ALA A 55 -22.85 -0.25 -9.06
N LEU A 56 -22.04 -0.21 -10.11
CA LEU A 56 -20.75 -0.90 -10.17
C LEU A 56 -19.69 -0.25 -9.28
N TRP A 57 -19.78 1.07 -9.05
CA TRP A 57 -18.82 1.81 -8.22
C TRP A 57 -18.63 1.26 -6.79
N PRO A 58 -19.68 1.04 -5.97
CA PRO A 58 -19.50 0.48 -4.63
C PRO A 58 -18.91 -0.93 -4.66
N VAL A 59 -19.20 -1.73 -5.70
CA VAL A 59 -18.61 -3.06 -5.89
C VAL A 59 -17.11 -2.95 -6.22
N LEU A 60 -16.74 -2.06 -7.14
CA LEU A 60 -15.34 -1.76 -7.48
C LEU A 60 -14.58 -1.21 -6.28
N TRP A 61 -15.19 -0.30 -5.52
CA TRP A 61 -14.59 0.26 -4.32
C TRP A 61 -14.39 -0.80 -3.25
N ALA A 62 -15.38 -1.65 -3.00
CA ALA A 62 -15.26 -2.77 -2.07
C ALA A 62 -14.18 -3.74 -2.53
N TRP A 63 -14.13 -4.07 -3.81
CA TRP A 63 -13.10 -4.92 -4.40
C TRP A 63 -11.70 -4.32 -4.29
N LEU A 64 -11.53 -3.02 -4.58
CA LEU A 64 -10.27 -2.29 -4.39
C LEU A 64 -9.87 -2.22 -2.91
N ARG A 65 -10.84 -2.14 -2.00
CA ARG A 65 -10.59 -2.07 -0.55
C ARG A 65 -10.25 -3.43 0.04
N LEU A 66 -10.86 -4.50 -0.45
CA LEU A 66 -10.71 -5.88 -0.01
C LEU A 66 -9.57 -6.62 -0.72
N ARG A 67 -9.11 -6.15 -1.88
CA ARG A 67 -7.85 -6.59 -2.46
C ARG A 67 -6.71 -6.07 -1.58
N GLU A 68 -6.36 -6.85 -0.58
CA GLU A 68 -5.02 -6.86 -0.02
C GLU A 68 -4.09 -7.31 -1.15
N ALA A 69 -3.46 -6.35 -1.83
CA ALA A 69 -2.41 -6.70 -2.76
C ALA A 69 -1.33 -7.43 -1.96
N PRO A 70 -0.96 -8.68 -2.28
CA PRO A 70 0.11 -9.41 -1.59
C PRO A 70 1.46 -8.68 -1.69
N GLU A 71 1.54 -7.72 -2.62
CA GLU A 71 2.66 -6.82 -2.86
C GLU A 71 2.68 -5.60 -1.94
N SER A 72 1.60 -5.35 -1.21
CA SER A 72 1.50 -4.19 -0.34
C SER A 72 2.33 -4.41 0.93
N VAL A 73 3.18 -3.43 1.19
CA VAL A 73 4.05 -3.38 2.35
C VAL A 73 3.54 -2.30 3.30
N GLU A 74 3.62 -2.56 4.60
CA GLU A 74 3.18 -1.64 5.66
C GLU A 74 4.06 -0.38 5.73
N MET A 75 5.38 -0.56 5.55
CA MET A 75 6.39 0.50 5.56
C MET A 75 7.45 0.21 4.50
N ASP A 76 7.82 1.18 3.67
CA ASP A 76 8.89 1.08 2.67
C ASP A 76 9.63 2.42 2.71
N GLU A 77 10.67 2.51 3.53
CA GLU A 77 11.38 3.75 3.84
C GLU A 77 12.90 3.54 3.89
N ASP A 78 13.65 4.56 3.49
CA ASP A 78 15.11 4.58 3.52
C ASP A 78 15.59 5.21 4.82
N PHE A 79 16.33 4.43 5.63
CA PHE A 79 16.87 4.90 6.90
C PHE A 79 18.35 5.26 6.78
N PRO A 80 18.77 6.46 7.23
CA PRO A 80 20.15 6.89 7.13
C PRO A 80 21.05 6.14 8.12
N VAL A 81 22.20 5.65 7.65
CA VAL A 81 23.25 4.97 8.44
C VAL A 81 24.61 5.32 7.87
N ALA A 82 25.51 5.84 8.70
CA ALA A 82 26.92 6.12 8.33
C ALA A 82 27.09 6.89 7.00
N GLY A 83 26.22 7.87 6.73
CA GLY A 83 26.25 8.69 5.50
C GLY A 83 25.68 8.02 4.24
N LYS A 84 25.14 6.80 4.36
CA LYS A 84 24.37 6.09 3.33
C LYS A 84 22.95 5.85 3.85
N SER A 85 22.13 5.15 3.07
CA SER A 85 20.79 4.73 3.48
C SER A 85 20.57 3.24 3.30
N ILE A 86 19.84 2.62 4.23
CA ILE A 86 19.38 1.24 4.15
C ILE A 86 17.86 1.28 3.96
N ARG A 87 17.40 0.71 2.84
CA ARG A 87 15.97 0.53 2.57
C ARG A 87 15.40 -0.54 3.50
N VAL A 88 14.38 -0.17 4.27
CA VAL A 88 13.69 -1.06 5.20
C VAL A 88 12.22 -1.18 4.82
N VAL A 89 11.77 -2.42 4.81
CA VAL A 89 10.45 -2.85 4.35
C VAL A 89 9.78 -3.61 5.50
N GLN A 90 8.56 -3.25 5.89
CA GLN A 90 7.79 -3.95 6.93
C GLN A 90 6.60 -4.70 6.33
N LYS A 91 6.52 -6.01 6.58
CA LYS A 91 5.41 -6.83 6.10
C LYS A 91 5.04 -7.87 7.16
N ASP A 92 3.74 -8.05 7.39
CA ASP A 92 3.19 -9.02 8.35
C ASP A 92 3.73 -8.81 9.78
N GLY A 93 4.01 -7.55 10.16
CA GLY A 93 4.62 -7.20 11.45
C GLY A 93 6.12 -7.51 11.58
N GLU A 94 6.77 -8.04 10.54
CA GLU A 94 8.21 -8.29 10.50
C GLU A 94 8.91 -7.22 9.63
N ARG A 95 10.11 -6.81 10.03
CA ARG A 95 10.94 -5.86 9.27
C ARG A 95 12.03 -6.58 8.50
N PHE A 96 12.32 -6.04 7.33
CA PHE A 96 13.26 -6.58 6.36
C PHE A 96 14.16 -5.45 5.85
N ALA A 97 15.47 -5.66 5.83
CA ALA A 97 16.43 -4.74 5.21
C ALA A 97 16.78 -5.22 3.81
N GLU A 98 16.81 -4.33 2.82
CA GLU A 98 17.20 -4.71 1.46
C GLU A 98 18.67 -5.14 1.42
N LYS A 99 18.96 -6.30 0.80
CA LYS A 99 20.30 -6.90 0.76
C LYS A 99 21.33 -6.00 0.10
N ALA A 100 21.00 -5.37 -1.03
CA ALA A 100 21.92 -4.51 -1.76
C ALA A 100 22.31 -3.27 -0.94
N SER A 101 21.29 -2.59 -0.39
CA SER A 101 21.47 -1.40 0.45
C SER A 101 22.19 -1.73 1.76
N PHE A 102 21.85 -2.86 2.40
CA PHE A 102 22.52 -3.34 3.60
C PHE A 102 23.99 -3.71 3.34
N ALA A 103 24.28 -4.45 2.27
CA ALA A 103 25.65 -4.83 1.90
C ALA A 103 26.53 -3.63 1.53
N ALA A 104 25.93 -2.53 1.06
CA ALA A 104 26.65 -1.29 0.79
C ALA A 104 27.11 -0.58 2.07
N VAL A 105 26.43 -0.79 3.21
CA VAL A 105 26.77 -0.19 4.51
C VAL A 105 27.59 -1.16 5.36
N PHE A 106 27.17 -2.43 5.43
CA PHE A 106 27.74 -3.48 6.28
C PHE A 106 28.16 -4.70 5.42
N PRO A 107 29.21 -4.59 4.59
CA PRO A 107 29.59 -5.66 3.66
C PRO A 107 30.06 -6.94 4.37
N GLY A 108 30.71 -6.82 5.54
CA GLY A 108 31.21 -7.97 6.30
C GLY A 108 30.09 -8.80 6.92
N GLU A 109 29.07 -8.12 7.44
CA GLU A 109 27.88 -8.70 8.06
C GLU A 109 26.94 -9.27 7.00
N ALA A 110 26.79 -8.57 5.86
CA ALA A 110 26.00 -9.06 4.73
C ALA A 110 26.52 -10.40 4.19
N GLY A 111 27.84 -10.61 4.19
CA GLY A 111 28.45 -11.89 3.78
C GLY A 111 28.18 -13.05 4.75
N LYS A 112 27.87 -12.76 6.02
CA LYS A 112 27.54 -13.76 7.04
C LYS A 112 26.06 -14.16 7.01
N LEU A 113 25.19 -13.29 6.48
CA LEU A 113 23.76 -13.54 6.37
C LEU A 113 23.45 -14.46 5.18
N LYS A 114 22.93 -15.65 5.48
CA LYS A 114 22.47 -16.62 4.45
C LYS A 114 20.95 -16.61 4.24
N GLU A 115 20.21 -16.15 5.24
CA GLU A 115 18.74 -16.09 5.20
C GLU A 115 18.29 -14.86 4.43
N THR A 116 17.82 -15.04 3.20
CA THR A 116 17.13 -13.99 2.43
C THR A 116 15.68 -14.36 2.18
N ARG A 117 14.81 -13.35 2.08
CA ARG A 117 13.44 -13.51 1.62
C ARG A 117 13.17 -12.56 0.46
N LYS A 118 12.40 -13.05 -0.51
CA LYS A 118 11.80 -12.22 -1.54
C LYS A 118 10.40 -11.83 -1.11
N ILE A 119 10.10 -10.54 -1.18
CA ILE A 119 8.78 -10.02 -0.88
C ILE A 119 8.03 -9.91 -2.21
N PRO A 120 6.77 -10.37 -2.34
CA PRO A 120 5.97 -10.22 -3.55
C PRO A 120 5.91 -8.76 -4.02
N GLY A 121 5.92 -8.51 -5.33
CA GLY A 121 5.90 -7.16 -5.91
C GLY A 121 7.26 -6.59 -6.32
N GLY A 122 8.30 -7.43 -6.39
CA GLY A 122 9.59 -7.08 -7.01
C GLY A 122 10.66 -8.15 -6.79
N ASP A 123 11.78 -8.01 -7.49
CA ASP A 123 12.85 -9.01 -7.55
C ASP A 123 13.93 -8.84 -6.47
N GLU A 124 13.82 -7.79 -5.65
CA GLU A 124 14.79 -7.44 -4.60
C GLU A 124 14.80 -8.51 -3.49
N GLU A 125 16.00 -8.83 -2.98
CA GLU A 125 16.19 -9.73 -1.85
C GLU A 125 16.34 -8.95 -0.55
N PHE A 126 15.74 -9.45 0.53
CA PHE A 126 15.78 -8.81 1.83
C PHE A 126 16.29 -9.74 2.93
N PHE A 127 17.01 -9.18 3.88
CA PHE A 127 17.41 -9.84 5.13
C PHE A 127 16.35 -9.59 6.21
N PRO A 128 15.83 -10.62 6.89
CA PRO A 128 14.95 -10.43 8.03
C PRO A 128 15.72 -9.81 9.19
N PHE A 129 15.10 -8.86 9.89
CA PHE A 129 15.71 -8.19 11.05
C PHE A 129 16.09 -9.18 12.16
N SER A 130 15.36 -10.30 12.30
CA SER A 130 15.69 -11.37 13.23
C SER A 130 17.02 -12.07 12.92
N ALA A 131 17.46 -12.05 11.66
CA ALA A 131 18.75 -12.59 11.26
C ALA A 131 19.86 -11.54 11.48
N ILE A 132 19.58 -10.28 11.19
CA ILE A 132 20.50 -9.15 11.38
C ILE A 132 20.81 -8.94 12.87
N SER A 133 19.81 -9.03 13.75
CA SER A 133 19.97 -8.85 15.19
C SER A 133 20.92 -9.87 15.83
N ARG A 134 21.07 -11.06 15.25
CA ARG A 134 22.04 -12.07 15.70
C ARG A 134 23.50 -11.64 15.47
N LEU A 135 23.74 -10.72 14.53
CA LEU A 135 25.06 -10.18 14.21
C LEU A 135 25.35 -8.86 14.94
N ALA A 136 24.36 -8.28 15.65
CA ALA A 136 24.47 -6.98 16.29
C ALA A 136 25.66 -6.90 17.26
N GLY A 137 25.89 -7.96 18.05
CA GLY A 137 26.97 -8.00 19.05
C GLY A 137 28.39 -7.92 18.48
N GLU A 138 28.56 -8.07 17.17
CA GLU A 138 29.88 -8.01 16.52
C GLU A 138 30.26 -6.60 16.04
N ASN A 139 29.29 -5.69 15.88
CA ASN A 139 29.52 -4.34 15.34
C ASN A 139 28.70 -3.27 16.09
N PRO A 140 29.36 -2.28 16.73
CA PRO A 140 28.68 -1.23 17.49
C PRO A 140 27.81 -0.31 16.63
N GLU A 141 28.16 -0.05 15.36
CA GLU A 141 27.34 0.77 14.46
C GLU A 141 26.06 0.05 14.05
N LEU A 142 26.15 -1.26 13.81
CA LEU A 142 24.99 -2.10 13.51
C LEU A 142 24.03 -2.15 14.71
N SER A 143 24.58 -2.30 15.92
CA SER A 143 23.80 -2.26 17.17
C SER A 143 23.05 -0.94 17.34
N ALA A 144 23.74 0.20 17.18
CA ALA A 144 23.12 1.52 17.29
C ALA A 144 22.02 1.73 16.24
N TRP A 145 22.22 1.25 15.02
CA TRP A 145 21.19 1.30 13.99
C TRP A 145 19.98 0.43 14.34
N LEU A 146 20.18 -0.80 14.82
CA LEU A 146 19.08 -1.68 15.23
C LEU A 146 18.27 -1.08 16.38
N GLU A 147 18.92 -0.50 17.39
CA GLU A 147 18.24 0.22 18.48
C GLU A 147 17.40 1.38 17.94
N SER A 148 17.95 2.15 16.99
CA SER A 148 17.18 3.23 16.34
C SER A 148 15.94 2.69 15.63
N MET A 149 16.03 1.51 15.00
CA MET A 149 14.88 0.89 14.35
C MET A 149 13.88 0.38 15.37
N GLU A 150 14.30 -0.27 16.46
CA GLU A 150 13.42 -0.73 17.53
C GLU A 150 12.64 0.40 18.20
N SER A 151 13.22 1.61 18.27
CA SER A 151 12.52 2.80 18.78
C SER A 151 11.34 3.24 17.92
N ILE A 152 11.32 2.87 16.64
CA ILE A 152 10.23 3.18 15.71
C ILE A 152 9.11 2.16 15.94
N PRO A 153 7.86 2.58 16.19
CA PRO A 153 6.75 1.65 16.36
C PRO A 153 6.43 0.91 15.04
N LEU A 154 6.04 -0.36 15.15
CA LEU A 154 5.57 -1.14 14.00
C LEU A 154 4.28 -0.53 13.42
N VAL A 155 4.23 -0.35 12.11
CA VAL A 155 3.05 0.16 11.42
C VAL A 155 2.08 -0.99 11.11
N ARG A 156 0.87 -0.99 11.67
CA ARG A 156 -0.19 -1.97 11.33
C ARG A 156 -1.03 -1.52 10.10
#